data_AF-A0A9D7XSD9-F1
#
_entry.id   AF-A0A9D7XSD9-F1
#
_cell.length_a   1.000
_cell.length_b   1.000
_cell.length_c   1.000
_cell.angle_alpha   90.00
_cell.angle_beta   90.00
_cell.angle_gamma   90.00
#
_symmetry.space_group_name_H-M   'P 1'
#
loop_
_entity.id
_entity.type
_entity.pdbx_description
1 polymer ?
#
loop_
_entity_poly.entity_id
_entity_poly.type
_entity_poly.pdbx_seq_one_letter_code
_entity_poly.pdbx_strand_id
1 'polypeptide(L)'
;MSDTVTKPSREKLSTTPSWIMVGFIIGAMFAYGVQREVARRNQLTPPPPPAPAPVKVEPQKSAAAIKDRASLAAIENVFTQYESQAVWRHDITEVALWNAETNKFSEFFEVMRSGEYYYYRTLPHLTRPVIRHNVNPDLPLRFTEPEDVQLKRLKETSSVWLPPSTEP
;
A
#
# COMPACT_ATOMS: atom_id res chain seq x y z
N MET A 1 30.08 -19.23 -66.31
CA MET A 1 31.09 -18.16 -66.26
C MET A 1 30.37 -16.94 -65.69
N SER A 2 30.21 -16.91 -64.36
CA SER A 2 31.13 -16.31 -63.39
C SER A 2 30.93 -14.79 -63.37
N ASP A 3 30.09 -14.31 -62.46
CA ASP A 3 30.44 -13.85 -61.10
C ASP A 3 30.94 -12.40 -61.11
N THR A 4 30.13 -11.50 -60.55
CA THR A 4 30.64 -10.25 -59.98
C THR A 4 30.15 -10.13 -58.54
N VAL A 5 30.87 -10.80 -57.65
CA VAL A 5 30.81 -10.59 -56.21
C VAL A 5 31.61 -9.33 -55.87
N THR A 6 30.93 -8.29 -55.42
CA THR A 6 31.57 -7.12 -54.80
C THR A 6 32.11 -7.50 -53.42
N LYS A 7 33.40 -7.25 -53.14
CA LYS A 7 33.94 -7.25 -51.77
C LYS A 7 34.69 -5.95 -51.48
N PRO A 8 34.40 -5.26 -50.36
CA PRO A 8 34.88 -3.90 -50.11
C PRO A 8 36.28 -3.83 -49.50
N SER A 9 36.85 -2.63 -49.63
CA SER A 9 38.17 -2.15 -49.20
C SER A 9 38.54 -2.47 -47.75
N ARG A 10 39.81 -2.87 -47.56
CA ARG A 10 40.47 -3.09 -46.26
C ARG A 10 40.92 -1.77 -45.63
N GLU A 11 40.60 -1.66 -44.34
CA GLU A 11 41.44 -1.09 -43.26
C GLU A 11 41.66 0.43 -43.24
N LYS A 12 40.75 1.15 -42.59
CA LYS A 12 41.12 2.33 -41.78
C LYS A 12 41.32 1.87 -40.34
N LEU A 13 42.59 1.71 -39.94
CA LEU A 13 42.98 1.52 -38.56
C LEU A 13 42.37 2.63 -37.71
N SER A 14 41.59 2.24 -36.71
CA SER A 14 40.85 3.13 -35.83
C SER A 14 41.81 4.03 -35.06
N THR A 15 41.99 5.26 -35.55
CA THR A 15 42.35 6.38 -34.69
C THR A 15 41.16 6.60 -33.76
N THR A 16 41.14 5.92 -32.62
CA THR A 16 40.24 6.27 -31.53
C THR A 16 40.43 7.74 -31.21
N PRO A 17 39.36 8.56 -31.12
CA PRO A 17 39.51 9.99 -30.92
C PRO A 17 40.20 10.23 -29.57
N SER A 18 41.38 10.83 -29.65
CA SER A 18 42.33 11.14 -28.56
C SER A 18 41.68 11.68 -27.28
N TRP A 19 40.52 12.34 -27.40
CA TRP A 19 39.78 12.93 -26.29
C TRP A 19 39.27 11.92 -25.24
N ILE A 20 38.89 10.71 -25.66
CA ILE A 20 38.40 9.69 -24.72
C ILE A 20 39.54 9.21 -23.82
N MET A 21 40.75 9.03 -24.38
CA MET A 21 41.94 8.65 -23.61
C MET A 21 42.35 9.74 -22.62
N VAL A 22 42.25 11.01 -23.02
CA VAL A 22 42.52 12.14 -22.11
C VAL A 22 41.55 12.15 -20.93
N GLY A 23 40.25 12.01 -21.20
CA GLY A 23 39.23 11.93 -20.14
C GLY A 23 39.45 10.74 -19.20
N PHE A 24 39.84 9.59 -19.75
CA PHE A 24 40.15 8.40 -18.96
C PHE A 24 41.37 8.59 -18.05
N ILE A 25 42.46 9.16 -18.58
CA ILE A 25 43.68 9.43 -17.79
C ILE A 25 43.38 10.43 -16.66
N ILE A 26 42.65 11.51 -16.94
CA ILE A 26 42.26 12.50 -15.93
C ILE A 26 41.37 11.85 -14.86
N GLY A 27 40.38 11.05 -15.27
CA GLY A 27 39.49 10.32 -14.36
C GLY A 27 40.25 9.33 -13.48
N ALA A 28 41.19 8.58 -14.04
CA ALA A 28 42.03 7.64 -13.31
C ALA A 28 42.94 8.36 -12.28
N MET A 29 43.54 9.49 -12.66
CA MET A 29 44.35 10.29 -11.74
C MET A 29 43.51 10.88 -10.59
N PHE A 30 42.30 11.35 -10.87
CA PHE A 30 41.40 11.87 -9.86
C PHE A 30 40.97 10.77 -8.87
N ALA A 31 40.54 9.61 -9.38
CA ALA A 31 40.17 8.47 -8.55
C ALA A 31 41.34 8.00 -7.67
N TYR A 32 42.55 7.95 -8.23
CA TYR A 32 43.76 7.61 -7.48
C TYR A 32 44.05 8.62 -6.36
N GLY A 33 43.91 9.92 -6.63
CA GLY A 33 44.07 10.97 -5.62
C GLY A 33 43.09 10.84 -4.46
N VAL A 34 41.81 10.58 -4.77
CA VAL A 34 40.76 10.37 -3.76
C VAL A 34 41.05 9.14 -2.91
N GLN A 35 41.40 8.01 -3.55
CA GLN A 35 41.71 6.77 -2.82
C GLN A 35 42.91 6.94 -1.89
N ARG A 36 43.95 7.65 -2.34
CA ARG A 36 45.14 7.91 -1.52
C ARG A 36 44.81 8.78 -0.30
N GLU A 37 43.97 9.79 -0.47
CA GLU A 37 43.55 10.66 0.64
C GLU A 37 42.65 9.92 1.64
N VAL A 38 41.72 9.09 1.16
CA VAL A 38 40.89 8.22 2.02
C VAL A 38 41.76 7.25 2.81
N ALA A 39 42.73 6.59 2.15
CA ALA A 39 43.65 5.68 2.83
C ALA A 39 44.48 6.41 3.90
N ARG A 40 44.92 7.65 3.62
CA ARG A 40 45.66 8.47 4.58
C ARG A 40 44.81 8.86 5.79
N ARG A 41 43.56 9.27 5.58
CA ARG A 41 42.61 9.59 6.66
C ARG A 41 42.28 8.38 7.52
N ASN A 42 42.12 7.22 6.89
CA ASN A 42 41.88 5.97 7.60
C ASN A 42 43.08 5.52 8.44
N GLN A 43 44.33 5.81 8.01
CA GLN A 43 45.52 5.53 8.81
C GLN A 43 45.71 6.50 9.99
N LEU A 44 45.22 7.74 9.87
CA LEU A 44 45.32 8.75 10.92
C LEU A 44 44.20 8.65 11.97
N THR A 45 43.17 7.84 11.71
CA THR A 45 42.04 7.66 12.63
C THR A 45 42.26 6.37 13.45
N PRO A 46 42.46 6.44 14.77
CA PRO A 46 42.49 5.23 15.59
C PRO A 46 41.14 4.49 15.46
N PRO A 47 41.13 3.14 15.47
CA PRO A 47 39.90 2.38 15.29
C PRO A 47 38.88 2.79 16.36
N PRO A 48 37.63 3.09 15.97
CA PRO A 48 36.59 3.39 16.95
C PRO A 48 36.40 2.19 17.87
N PRO A 49 36.08 2.40 19.16
CA PRO A 49 35.74 1.30 20.05
C PRO A 49 34.61 0.47 19.44
N PRO A 50 34.61 -0.85 19.63
CA PRO A 50 33.63 -1.73 18.99
C PRO A 50 32.22 -1.27 19.36
N ALA A 51 31.47 -0.87 18.34
CA ALA A 51 30.06 -0.52 18.51
C ALA A 51 29.31 -1.76 19.03
N PRO A 52 28.36 -1.61 19.98
CA PRO A 52 27.47 -2.71 20.33
C PRO A 52 26.77 -3.17 19.04
N ALA A 53 26.79 -4.48 18.80
CA ALA A 53 26.26 -5.07 17.58
C ALA A 53 24.81 -4.59 17.34
N PRO A 54 24.42 -4.28 16.09
CA PRO A 54 23.03 -3.99 15.77
C PRO A 54 22.21 -5.20 16.16
N VAL A 55 21.27 -5.02 17.09
CA VAL A 55 20.28 -6.04 17.43
C VAL A 55 19.51 -6.31 16.15
N LYS A 56 19.78 -7.46 15.53
CA LYS A 56 18.99 -7.99 14.44
C LYS A 56 17.60 -8.23 15.02
N VAL A 57 16.67 -7.31 14.79
CA VAL A 57 15.26 -7.51 15.13
C VAL A 57 14.77 -8.61 14.20
N GLU A 58 14.84 -9.84 14.67
CA GLU A 58 14.22 -10.97 14.01
C GLU A 58 12.71 -10.69 13.98
N PRO A 59 12.00 -10.89 12.85
CA PRO A 59 10.56 -10.68 12.80
C PRO A 59 9.89 -11.56 13.85
N GLN A 60 9.52 -10.97 14.98
CA GLN A 60 8.93 -11.71 16.07
C GLN A 60 7.53 -12.12 15.61
N LYS A 61 7.32 -13.43 15.44
CA LYS A 61 5.99 -14.00 15.21
C LYS A 61 5.11 -13.61 16.40
N SER A 62 4.28 -12.60 16.22
CA SER A 62 3.36 -12.11 17.24
C SER A 62 2.02 -12.81 17.10
N ALA A 63 1.33 -13.02 18.22
CA ALA A 63 -0.05 -13.54 18.21
C ALA A 63 -1.00 -12.60 17.45
N ALA A 64 -0.70 -11.30 17.41
CA ALA A 64 -1.43 -10.31 16.62
C ALA A 64 -1.44 -10.66 15.13
N ALA A 65 -0.27 -11.04 14.56
CA ALA A 65 -0.20 -11.44 13.15
C ALA A 65 -1.05 -12.68 12.81
N ILE A 66 -1.25 -13.59 13.77
CA ILE A 66 -2.11 -14.77 13.60
C ILE A 66 -3.59 -14.36 13.65
N LYS A 67 -3.96 -13.50 14.60
CA LYS A 67 -5.34 -12.97 14.72
C LYS A 67 -5.73 -12.15 13.49
N ASP A 68 -4.83 -11.33 12.98
CA ASP A 68 -5.05 -10.54 11.77
C ASP A 68 -5.28 -11.44 10.55
N ARG A 69 -4.54 -12.56 10.43
CA ARG A 69 -4.74 -13.51 9.34
C ARG A 69 -6.08 -14.26 9.45
N ALA A 70 -6.48 -14.67 10.66
CA ALA A 70 -7.74 -15.36 10.87
C ALA A 70 -8.94 -14.45 10.61
N SER A 71 -8.85 -13.19 11.04
CA SER A 71 -9.89 -12.18 10.81
C SER A 71 -10.00 -11.80 9.33
N LEU A 72 -8.89 -11.70 8.59
CA LEU A 72 -8.89 -11.50 7.14
C LEU A 72 -9.59 -12.65 6.38
N ALA A 73 -9.29 -13.90 6.74
CA ALA A 73 -9.99 -15.05 6.13
C ALA A 73 -11.49 -15.07 6.49
N ALA A 74 -11.85 -14.65 7.70
CA ALA A 74 -13.24 -14.55 8.13
C ALA A 74 -14.00 -13.46 7.34
N ILE A 75 -13.41 -12.27 7.19
CA ILE A 75 -14.07 -11.19 6.43
C ILE A 75 -14.19 -11.53 4.95
N GLU A 76 -13.21 -12.19 4.34
CA GLU A 76 -13.30 -12.64 2.93
C GLU A 76 -14.55 -13.52 2.69
N ASN A 77 -14.80 -14.48 3.59
CA ASN A 77 -15.95 -15.38 3.49
C ASN A 77 -17.27 -14.68 3.81
N VAL A 78 -17.30 -13.85 4.85
CA VAL A 78 -18.53 -13.18 5.29
C VAL A 78 -18.92 -12.06 4.32
N PHE A 79 -17.96 -11.27 3.85
CA PHE A 79 -18.23 -10.13 2.99
C PHE A 79 -18.85 -10.56 1.66
N THR A 80 -18.30 -11.59 1.01
CA THR A 80 -18.82 -12.10 -0.26
C THR A 80 -20.27 -12.59 -0.16
N GLN A 81 -20.69 -13.12 0.99
CA GLN A 81 -22.07 -13.53 1.22
C GLN A 81 -23.05 -12.33 1.31
N TYR A 82 -22.58 -11.19 1.82
CA TYR A 82 -23.42 -10.03 2.12
C TYR A 82 -23.08 -8.78 1.28
N GLU A 83 -22.27 -8.92 0.24
CA GLU A 83 -21.74 -7.82 -0.59
C GLU A 83 -22.83 -6.92 -1.18
N SER A 84 -24.03 -7.47 -1.40
CA SER A 84 -25.19 -6.74 -1.93
C SER A 84 -25.68 -5.61 -1.04
N GLN A 85 -25.30 -5.61 0.25
CA GLN A 85 -25.65 -4.57 1.21
C GLN A 85 -24.56 -3.48 1.33
N ALA A 86 -23.42 -3.64 0.64
CA ALA A 86 -22.32 -2.69 0.71
C ALA A 86 -22.63 -1.38 -0.03
N VAL A 87 -22.38 -0.24 0.63
CA VAL A 87 -22.52 1.08 0.04
C VAL A 87 -21.15 1.58 -0.41
N TRP A 88 -20.93 1.55 -1.72
CA TRP A 88 -19.65 1.87 -2.34
C TRP A 88 -19.47 3.37 -2.57
N ARG A 89 -18.25 3.87 -2.29
CA ARG A 89 -17.81 5.22 -2.69
C ARG A 89 -16.38 5.14 -3.21
N HIS A 90 -16.19 5.52 -4.47
CA HIS A 90 -14.91 5.36 -5.17
C HIS A 90 -14.36 3.93 -5.06
N ASP A 91 -15.25 2.95 -5.25
CA ASP A 91 -14.92 1.51 -5.17
C ASP A 91 -14.38 1.05 -3.80
N ILE A 92 -14.60 1.85 -2.75
CA ILE A 92 -14.23 1.56 -1.38
C ILE A 92 -15.48 1.57 -0.47
N THR A 93 -15.55 0.59 0.42
CA THR A 93 -16.50 0.54 1.54
C THR A 93 -15.78 0.23 2.84
N GLU A 94 -16.36 0.61 3.97
CA GLU A 94 -15.86 0.19 5.29
C GLU A 94 -16.89 -0.70 5.97
N VAL A 95 -16.42 -1.68 6.71
CA VAL A 95 -17.26 -2.66 7.41
C VAL A 95 -16.70 -2.97 8.79
N ALA A 96 -17.60 -3.32 9.71
CA ALA A 96 -17.23 -3.84 11.03
C ALA A 96 -17.70 -5.29 11.17
N LEU A 97 -16.76 -6.20 11.44
CA LEU A 97 -16.99 -7.62 11.67
C LEU A 97 -17.22 -7.88 13.16
N TRP A 98 -18.15 -8.79 13.43
CA TRP A 98 -18.45 -9.28 14.77
C TRP A 98 -17.30 -10.12 15.32
N ASN A 99 -16.80 -9.74 16.50
CA ASN A 99 -15.83 -10.54 17.23
C ASN A 99 -16.53 -11.32 18.36
N ALA A 100 -16.49 -12.64 18.27
CA ALA A 100 -17.13 -13.54 19.23
C ALA A 100 -16.46 -13.55 20.62
N GLU A 101 -15.18 -13.21 20.71
CA GLU A 101 -14.43 -13.13 21.98
C GLU A 101 -14.86 -11.89 22.79
N THR A 102 -15.07 -10.76 22.12
CA THR A 102 -15.43 -9.49 22.75
C THR A 102 -16.94 -9.23 22.76
N ASN A 103 -17.72 -10.04 22.05
CA ASN A 103 -19.18 -9.93 21.90
C ASN A 103 -19.59 -8.54 21.36
N LYS A 104 -18.77 -8.00 20.44
CA LYS A 104 -18.92 -6.66 19.86
C LYS A 104 -18.41 -6.62 18.42
N PHE A 105 -18.91 -5.64 17.65
CA PHE A 105 -18.31 -5.26 16.38
C PHE A 105 -17.02 -4.47 16.64
N SER A 106 -15.87 -5.15 16.61
CA SER A 106 -14.58 -4.57 16.99
C SER A 106 -13.46 -4.80 15.98
N GLU A 107 -13.73 -5.50 14.88
CA GLU A 107 -12.76 -5.72 13.80
C GLU A 107 -13.20 -4.90 12.59
N PHE A 108 -12.40 -3.92 12.19
CA PHE A 108 -12.78 -2.96 11.16
C PHE A 108 -11.95 -3.18 9.91
N PHE A 109 -12.61 -3.12 8.75
CA PHE A 109 -11.97 -3.35 7.46
C PHE A 109 -12.40 -2.30 6.45
N GLU A 110 -11.43 -1.84 5.67
CA GLU A 110 -11.64 -1.19 4.39
C GLU A 110 -11.64 -2.28 3.31
N VAL A 111 -12.70 -2.30 2.49
CA VAL A 111 -12.83 -3.21 1.35
C VAL A 111 -12.80 -2.39 0.08
N MET A 112 -11.83 -2.69 -0.78
CA MET A 112 -11.70 -2.10 -2.10
C MET A 112 -12.04 -3.14 -3.15
N ARG A 113 -12.87 -2.78 -4.12
CA ARG A 113 -13.17 -3.65 -5.27
C ARG A 113 -12.37 -3.21 -6.49
N SER A 114 -11.89 -4.17 -7.26
CA SER A 114 -11.22 -3.92 -8.53
C SER A 114 -11.50 -5.08 -9.48
N GLY A 115 -12.39 -4.85 -10.45
CA GLY A 115 -12.89 -5.91 -11.32
C GLY A 115 -13.68 -6.93 -10.50
N GLU A 116 -13.24 -8.19 -10.53
CA GLU A 116 -13.85 -9.31 -9.81
C GLU A 116 -13.21 -9.60 -8.44
N TYR A 117 -12.21 -8.80 -8.05
CA TYR A 117 -11.45 -9.03 -6.82
C TYR A 117 -11.77 -8.01 -5.73
N TYR A 118 -11.76 -8.49 -4.49
CA TYR A 118 -11.83 -7.68 -3.29
C TYR A 118 -10.48 -7.67 -2.57
N TYR A 119 -10.06 -6.49 -2.15
CA TYR A 119 -8.87 -6.27 -1.33
C TYR A 119 -9.30 -5.77 0.04
N TYR A 120 -8.74 -6.36 1.08
CA TYR A 120 -9.09 -6.08 2.47
C TYR A 120 -7.91 -5.46 3.18
N ARG A 121 -8.20 -4.41 3.94
CA ARG A 121 -7.23 -3.72 4.79
C ARG A 121 -7.83 -3.50 6.17
N THR A 122 -7.13 -3.92 7.20
CA THR A 122 -7.54 -3.67 8.59
C THR A 122 -7.48 -2.18 8.92
N LEU A 123 -8.50 -1.69 9.61
CA LEU A 123 -8.59 -0.33 10.13
C LEU A 123 -8.56 -0.33 11.67
N PRO A 124 -7.94 0.68 12.30
CA PRO A 124 -8.01 0.82 13.76
C PRO A 124 -9.39 1.29 14.25
N HIS A 125 -10.12 2.02 13.42
CA HIS A 125 -11.50 2.49 13.66
C HIS A 125 -12.17 2.82 12.33
N LEU A 126 -13.50 2.84 12.32
CA LEU A 126 -14.29 3.29 11.16
C LEU A 126 -14.16 4.80 11.00
N THR A 127 -14.04 5.26 9.75
CA THR A 127 -14.12 6.67 9.40
C THR A 127 -15.51 7.05 8.89
N ARG A 128 -16.29 6.05 8.47
CA ARG A 128 -17.67 6.21 8.00
C ARG A 128 -18.69 5.79 9.07
N PRO A 129 -19.85 6.46 9.13
CA PRO A 129 -20.91 6.07 10.06
C PRO A 129 -21.53 4.72 9.68
N VAL A 130 -21.83 3.92 10.71
CA VAL A 130 -22.51 2.62 10.54
C VAL A 130 -23.98 2.83 10.16
N ILE A 131 -24.45 2.05 9.19
CA ILE A 131 -25.85 2.02 8.77
C ILE A 131 -26.67 1.35 9.89
N ARG A 132 -27.63 2.08 10.44
CA ARG A 132 -28.49 1.61 11.54
C ARG A 132 -29.91 1.23 11.10
N HIS A 133 -30.34 1.69 9.93
CA HIS A 133 -31.72 1.54 9.47
C HIS A 133 -31.86 0.30 8.58
N ASN A 134 -32.92 -0.48 8.82
CA ASN A 134 -33.31 -1.64 8.00
C ASN A 134 -32.22 -2.73 7.87
N VAL A 135 -31.31 -2.79 8.84
CA VAL A 135 -30.25 -3.81 8.88
C VAL A 135 -30.72 -4.96 9.76
N ASN A 136 -30.58 -6.20 9.28
CA ASN A 136 -30.84 -7.37 10.10
C ASN A 136 -29.89 -7.36 11.32
N PRO A 137 -30.42 -7.37 12.56
CA PRO A 137 -29.59 -7.30 13.76
C PRO A 137 -28.67 -8.52 13.92
N ASP A 138 -29.00 -9.66 13.35
CA ASP A 138 -28.27 -10.92 13.49
C ASP A 138 -27.11 -11.09 12.49
N LEU A 139 -26.87 -10.08 11.64
CA LEU A 139 -25.77 -10.12 10.70
C LEU A 139 -24.42 -10.04 11.43
N PRO A 140 -23.45 -10.91 11.08
CA PRO A 140 -22.10 -10.86 11.64
C PRO A 140 -21.29 -9.66 11.11
N LEU A 141 -21.86 -8.84 10.23
CA LEU A 141 -21.21 -7.72 9.57
C LEU A 141 -22.09 -6.47 9.64
N ARG A 142 -21.47 -5.32 9.91
CA ARG A 142 -22.10 -4.00 9.81
C ARG A 142 -21.48 -3.20 8.68
N PHE A 143 -22.32 -2.70 7.80
CA PHE A 143 -21.94 -1.81 6.71
C PHE A 143 -21.94 -0.36 7.16
N THR A 144 -21.12 0.43 6.49
CA THR A 144 -21.07 1.89 6.66
C THR A 144 -21.59 2.58 5.42
N GLU A 145 -21.89 3.87 5.55
CA GLU A 145 -22.31 4.70 4.43
C GLU A 145 -21.55 6.03 4.39
N PRO A 146 -21.41 6.64 3.21
CA PRO A 146 -20.90 8.00 3.10
C PRO A 146 -21.76 9.01 3.88
N GLU A 147 -21.12 10.01 4.46
CA GLU A 147 -21.79 11.04 5.25
C GLU A 147 -22.87 11.79 4.45
N ASP A 148 -22.64 12.06 3.16
CA ASP A 148 -23.61 12.69 2.27
C ASP A 148 -24.89 11.87 2.09
N VAL A 149 -24.74 10.54 1.98
CA VAL A 149 -25.88 9.61 1.89
C VAL A 149 -26.64 9.56 3.21
N GLN A 150 -25.92 9.52 4.33
CA GLN A 150 -26.53 9.56 5.65
C GLN A 150 -27.31 10.85 5.89
N LEU A 151 -26.72 12.01 5.59
CA LEU A 151 -27.36 13.31 5.75
C LEU A 151 -28.61 13.43 4.87
N LYS A 152 -28.55 12.94 3.63
CA LYS A 152 -29.73 12.92 2.74
C LYS A 152 -30.85 12.06 3.34
N ARG A 153 -30.52 10.86 3.84
CA ARG A 153 -31.51 9.99 4.50
C ARG A 153 -32.09 10.62 5.76
N LEU A 154 -31.26 11.24 6.61
CA LEU A 154 -31.73 11.90 7.83
C LEU A 154 -32.68 13.06 7.52
N LYS A 155 -32.44 13.81 6.43
CA LYS A 155 -33.36 14.85 5.94
C LYS A 155 -34.69 14.28 5.45
N GLU A 156 -34.65 13.16 4.71
CA GLU A 156 -35.86 12.49 4.23
C GLU A 156 -36.69 11.95 5.42
N THR A 157 -36.06 11.27 6.37
CA THR A 157 -36.74 10.76 7.58
C THR A 157 -37.31 11.87 8.44
N SER A 158 -36.62 13.01 8.59
CA SER A 158 -37.14 14.13 9.39
C SER A 158 -38.29 14.86 8.68
N SER A 159 -38.26 14.96 7.35
CA SER A 159 -39.37 15.55 6.59
C SER A 159 -40.68 14.77 6.67
N VAL A 160 -40.58 13.44 6.85
CA VAL A 160 -41.76 12.56 6.98
C VAL A 160 -42.47 12.73 8.34
N TRP A 161 -41.79 13.27 9.35
CA TRP A 161 -42.35 13.39 10.72
C TRP A 161 -42.98 14.75 11.03
N LEU A 162 -42.93 15.74 10.13
CA LEU A 162 -43.66 16.99 10.34
C LEU A 162 -45.17 16.70 10.26
N PRO A 163 -45.95 16.83 11.36
CA PRO A 163 -47.40 16.76 11.26
C PRO A 163 -47.89 17.88 10.33
N PRO A 164 -48.98 17.69 9.56
CA PRO A 164 -49.52 18.73 8.71
C PRO A 164 -49.76 19.98 9.57
N SER A 165 -49.18 21.11 9.16
CA SER A 165 -49.39 22.41 9.79
C SER A 165 -50.88 22.68 9.84
N THR A 166 -51.47 22.62 11.03
CA THR A 166 -52.81 23.11 11.27
C THR A 166 -52.73 24.63 11.18
N GLU A 167 -52.94 25.18 9.98
CA GLU A 167 -53.17 26.63 9.84
C GLU A 167 -54.52 26.99 10.48
N PRO A 168 -54.60 28.10 11.23
CA PRO A 168 -55.82 28.57 11.90
C PRO A 168 -56.85 29.20 10.95
#